data_AF-A0AAW1I8V0-F1
#
_entry.id   AF-A0AAW1I8V0-F1
#
_cell.length_a   1.000
_cell.length_b   1.000
_cell.length_c   1.000
_cell.angle_alpha   90.00
_cell.angle_beta   90.00
_cell.angle_gamma   90.00
#
_symmetry.space_group_name_H-M   'P 1'
#
loop_
_entity.id
_entity.type
_entity.pdbx_description
1 polymer ?
#
loop_
_entity_poly.entity_id
_entity_poly.type
_entity_poly.pdbx_seq_one_letter_code
_entity_poly.pdbx_strand_id
1 'polypeptide(L)'
;MIAIELSYEVAEAEKILLKKVLFPNPFENYKITFKDLDFRILDTSEFRQNLTTPQSTIVRWCTISSNEQDKCDMWSKANLYNGIQPTLICIQRNNMTECINAIQENNADVVRIAADFGYYAKLAGLEAIAFPKTELEELVHTLLIVRPNITKIENLRRQKGCFNRNRSAEWLSFVNITENLALEYSEEFEYGLCKSNTTKGTTCSRLSENQYDDNQGALDCLRRDGNFAVITKTDNLELPENVTIMCRNGSLTQNLGLNVDEDCYLSTTPADVIVARHNDKKNINLKVMLGEADERFGRNSKYPFKLFGEFNDISNLLFKNSTLGLDFPNSENRWIKKYRHLFQPVNSKKKEKSGVKQMSSLMILAIISVILTWLVK
;
A
#
# COMPACT_ATOMS: atom_id res chain seq x y z
N MET A 1 6.28 -37.13 59.46
CA MET A 1 5.19 -37.60 60.34
C MET A 1 4.85 -36.47 61.28
N ILE A 2 3.80 -35.70 60.97
CA ILE A 2 2.86 -35.04 61.88
C ILE A 2 1.63 -34.84 61.00
N ALA A 3 0.60 -35.62 61.32
CA ALA A 3 -0.75 -35.46 60.79
C ALA A 3 -1.41 -34.31 61.57
N ILE A 4 -2.22 -33.50 60.87
CA ILE A 4 -3.29 -32.73 61.49
C ILE A 4 -4.53 -32.97 60.65
N GLU A 5 -5.41 -33.79 61.20
CA GLU A 5 -6.80 -33.98 60.83
C GLU A 5 -7.57 -32.70 61.20
N LEU A 6 -8.29 -32.11 60.26
CA LEU A 6 -9.38 -31.18 60.55
C LEU A 6 -10.54 -31.47 59.61
N SER A 7 -11.45 -32.31 60.09
CA SER A 7 -12.86 -32.32 59.73
C SER A 7 -13.45 -30.94 60.00
N TYR A 8 -14.07 -30.30 59.00
CA TYR A 8 -15.14 -29.33 59.24
C TYR A 8 -16.04 -29.24 58.01
N GLU A 9 -17.32 -29.58 58.18
CA GLU A 9 -18.38 -29.28 57.23
C GLU A 9 -18.51 -27.76 57.10
N VAL A 10 -18.34 -27.23 55.89
CA VAL A 10 -18.64 -25.83 55.59
C VAL A 10 -20.10 -25.71 55.19
N ALA A 11 -20.84 -24.92 55.96
CA ALA A 11 -22.27 -24.71 55.85
C ALA A 11 -22.69 -24.16 54.47
N GLU A 12 -23.89 -24.55 54.02
CA GLU A 12 -24.52 -24.25 52.72
C GLU A 12 -24.56 -22.75 52.35
N ALA A 13 -24.35 -21.85 53.31
CA ALA A 13 -24.36 -20.40 53.10
C ALA A 13 -23.09 -19.85 52.40
N GLU A 14 -21.91 -20.48 52.54
CA GLU A 14 -20.67 -19.97 51.92
C GLU A 14 -20.47 -20.42 50.46
N LYS A 15 -21.14 -21.50 50.01
CA LYS A 15 -21.20 -21.88 48.58
C LYS A 15 -21.97 -20.88 47.73
N ILE A 16 -22.86 -20.09 48.33
CA ILE A 16 -23.74 -19.13 47.63
C ILE A 16 -23.00 -17.82 47.29
N LEU A 17 -22.02 -17.39 48.10
CA LEU A 17 -21.25 -16.17 47.82
C LEU A 17 -20.26 -16.35 46.64
N LEU A 18 -19.64 -17.52 46.50
CA LEU A 18 -18.71 -17.80 45.39
C LEU A 18 -19.40 -17.98 44.03
N LYS A 19 -20.67 -18.40 43.99
CA LYS A 19 -21.46 -18.52 42.75
C LYS A 19 -21.96 -17.18 42.19
N LYS A 20 -22.13 -16.16 43.04
CA LYS A 20 -22.57 -14.80 42.63
C LYS A 20 -21.46 -13.94 41.99
N VAL A 21 -20.19 -14.24 42.27
CA VAL A 21 -19.05 -13.48 41.70
C VAL A 21 -18.67 -14.00 40.31
N LEU A 22 -18.86 -15.30 40.05
CA LEU A 22 -18.36 -15.93 38.82
C LEU A 22 -19.41 -16.05 37.70
N PHE A 23 -20.73 -16.02 37.98
CA PHE A 23 -21.77 -16.04 36.94
C PHE A 23 -23.10 -15.38 37.37
N PRO A 24 -23.35 -14.09 37.09
CA PRO A 24 -24.70 -13.55 36.99
C PRO A 24 -25.22 -13.73 35.56
N ASN A 25 -26.08 -14.73 35.34
CA ASN A 25 -26.98 -14.86 34.18
C ASN A 25 -28.17 -13.86 34.32
N PRO A 26 -29.07 -13.72 33.33
CA PRO A 26 -28.88 -13.23 31.96
C PRO A 26 -29.94 -12.13 31.64
N PHE A 27 -29.56 -11.03 30.98
CA PHE A 27 -30.49 -10.03 30.41
C PHE A 27 -31.69 -9.60 31.27
N GLU A 28 -31.54 -8.54 32.08
CA GLU A 28 -32.64 -7.60 32.29
C GLU A 28 -32.09 -6.18 32.54
N ASN A 29 -32.32 -5.33 31.54
CA ASN A 29 -32.45 -3.87 31.61
C ASN A 29 -31.28 -3.04 32.16
N TYR A 30 -30.17 -3.02 31.42
CA TYR A 30 -29.47 -1.76 31.17
C TYR A 30 -29.59 -1.42 29.68
N LYS A 31 -30.38 -0.38 29.37
CA LYS A 31 -30.18 0.40 28.15
C LYS A 31 -28.79 1.04 28.29
N ILE A 32 -27.78 0.38 27.74
CA ILE A 32 -26.49 1.02 27.50
C ILE A 32 -26.77 2.09 26.45
N THR A 33 -26.79 3.34 26.87
CA THR A 33 -26.69 4.45 25.93
C THR A 33 -25.28 4.39 25.35
N PHE A 34 -25.18 4.20 24.04
CA PHE A 34 -23.95 4.12 23.24
C PHE A 34 -23.18 5.46 23.17
N LYS A 35 -22.97 6.12 24.31
CA LYS A 35 -22.28 7.42 24.36
C LYS A 35 -20.92 7.40 25.06
N ASP A 36 -20.61 6.36 25.84
CA ASP A 36 -19.44 6.38 26.74
C ASP A 36 -18.44 5.22 26.52
N LEU A 37 -18.52 4.51 25.40
CA LEU A 37 -17.52 3.51 24.98
C LEU A 37 -17.07 3.85 23.56
N ASP A 38 -15.91 4.51 23.43
CA ASP A 38 -15.24 4.71 22.14
C ASP A 38 -14.50 3.42 21.74
N PHE A 39 -15.25 2.34 21.54
CA PHE A 39 -14.80 1.22 20.73
C PHE A 39 -15.04 1.61 19.28
N ARG A 40 -13.96 1.87 18.53
CA ARG A 40 -14.02 1.80 17.07
C ARG A 40 -14.13 0.33 16.67
N ILE A 41 -15.33 -0.24 16.83
CA ILE A 41 -15.70 -1.46 16.14
C ILE A 41 -15.56 -1.13 14.66
N LEU A 42 -14.54 -1.68 14.00
CA LEU A 42 -14.55 -1.78 12.56
C LEU A 42 -15.83 -2.54 12.22
N ASP A 43 -16.81 -1.85 11.64
CA ASP A 43 -18.06 -2.45 11.22
C ASP A 43 -17.76 -3.49 10.14
N THR A 44 -17.62 -4.74 10.59
CA THR A 44 -17.38 -5.89 9.73
C THR A 44 -18.69 -6.56 9.33
N SER A 45 -19.84 -5.98 9.67
CA SER A 45 -21.16 -6.55 9.34
C SER A 45 -21.36 -6.67 7.82
N GLU A 46 -20.82 -5.72 7.05
CA GLU A 46 -20.83 -5.74 5.59
C GLU A 46 -20.02 -6.91 5.01
N PHE A 47 -18.98 -7.38 5.74
CA PHE A 47 -18.14 -8.52 5.34
C PHE A 47 -18.73 -9.88 5.72
N ARG A 48 -19.63 -9.94 6.71
CA ARG A 48 -20.20 -11.21 7.22
C ARG A 48 -21.37 -11.74 6.40
N GLN A 49 -22.02 -10.92 5.57
CA GLN A 49 -23.26 -11.32 4.89
C GLN A 49 -23.06 -12.29 3.70
N ASN A 50 -21.82 -12.59 3.28
CA ASN A 50 -21.53 -13.42 2.10
C ASN A 50 -20.66 -14.68 2.40
N LEU A 51 -20.75 -15.24 3.60
CA LEU A 51 -20.00 -16.44 4.00
C LEU A 51 -20.70 -17.75 3.56
N THR A 52 -20.95 -17.93 2.26
CA THR A 52 -21.52 -19.19 1.70
C THR A 52 -20.49 -20.07 0.99
N THR A 53 -19.19 -19.77 1.09
CA THR A 53 -18.12 -20.62 0.58
C THR A 53 -17.22 -21.08 1.73
N PRO A 54 -16.74 -22.33 1.78
CA PRO A 54 -15.72 -22.73 2.74
C PRO A 54 -14.48 -21.89 2.46
N GLN A 55 -14.32 -20.81 3.21
CA GLN A 55 -13.21 -19.89 3.05
C GLN A 55 -11.95 -20.61 3.48
N SER A 56 -10.91 -20.54 2.65
CA SER A 56 -9.57 -21.04 2.98
C SER A 56 -9.20 -20.56 4.38
N THR A 57 -9.06 -21.51 5.29
CA THR A 57 -8.66 -21.28 6.68
C THR A 57 -7.17 -20.99 6.80
N ILE A 58 -6.44 -21.01 5.68
CA ILE A 58 -4.99 -20.82 5.62
C ILE A 58 -4.65 -19.63 4.73
N VAL A 59 -3.74 -18.81 5.25
CA VAL A 59 -3.08 -17.69 4.58
C VAL A 59 -1.57 -17.94 4.57
N ARG A 60 -0.95 -17.81 3.40
CA ARG A 60 0.51 -17.90 3.21
C ARG A 60 1.14 -16.52 3.11
N TRP A 61 1.89 -16.15 4.13
CA TRP A 61 2.71 -14.93 4.14
C TRP A 61 4.08 -15.18 3.56
N CYS A 62 4.47 -14.39 2.56
CA CYS A 62 5.78 -14.51 1.93
C CYS A 62 6.85 -13.72 2.70
N THR A 63 8.00 -14.33 2.90
CA THR A 63 9.19 -13.74 3.54
C THR A 63 10.38 -13.82 2.59
N ILE A 64 11.35 -12.92 2.73
CA ILE A 64 12.53 -12.87 1.83
C ILE A 64 13.84 -13.18 2.53
N SER A 65 13.82 -13.47 3.83
CA SER A 65 15.00 -13.85 4.61
C SER A 65 14.66 -14.86 5.71
N SER A 66 15.67 -15.58 6.19
CA SER A 66 15.52 -16.52 7.31
C SER A 66 15.01 -15.82 8.58
N ASN A 67 15.51 -14.62 8.87
CA ASN A 67 15.12 -13.86 10.05
C ASN A 67 13.64 -13.41 9.98
N GLU A 68 13.18 -13.03 8.78
CA GLU A 68 11.75 -12.74 8.56
C GLU A 68 10.90 -14.00 8.68
N GLN A 69 11.37 -15.14 8.16
CA GLN A 69 10.70 -16.42 8.27
C GLN A 69 10.51 -16.80 9.74
N ASP A 70 11.56 -16.72 10.56
CA ASP A 70 11.50 -17.04 11.99
C ASP A 70 10.52 -16.13 12.75
N LYS A 71 10.53 -14.82 12.47
CA LYS A 71 9.58 -13.88 13.06
C LYS A 71 8.15 -14.17 12.62
N CYS A 72 7.96 -14.54 11.36
CA CYS A 72 6.66 -14.90 10.81
C CYS A 72 6.13 -16.19 11.45
N ASP A 73 6.98 -17.20 11.66
CA ASP A 73 6.60 -18.43 12.33
C ASP A 73 6.23 -18.20 13.80
N MET A 74 6.91 -17.26 14.48
CA MET A 74 6.48 -16.80 15.80
C MET A 74 5.14 -16.07 15.76
N TRP A 75 4.92 -15.21 14.76
CA TRP A 75 3.65 -14.52 14.56
C TRP A 75 2.50 -15.52 14.33
N SER A 76 2.73 -16.54 13.49
CA SER A 76 1.78 -17.62 13.24
C SER A 76 1.36 -18.33 14.53
N LYS A 77 2.33 -18.69 15.38
CA LYS A 77 2.07 -19.29 16.70
C LYS A 77 1.30 -18.33 17.61
N ALA A 78 1.69 -17.05 17.65
CA ALA A 78 1.00 -16.04 18.45
C ALA A 78 -0.47 -15.86 18.02
N ASN A 79 -0.75 -15.85 16.71
CA ASN A 79 -2.11 -15.83 16.19
C ASN A 79 -2.90 -17.05 16.67
N LEU A 80 -2.33 -18.25 16.56
CA LEU A 80 -2.96 -19.50 16.97
C LEU A 80 -3.31 -19.50 18.47
N TYR A 81 -2.37 -19.11 19.34
CA TYR A 81 -2.61 -19.05 20.79
C TYR A 81 -3.66 -18.02 21.21
N ASN A 82 -3.89 -17.00 20.38
CA ASN A 82 -4.86 -15.94 20.66
C ASN A 82 -6.17 -16.11 19.85
N GLY A 83 -6.35 -17.24 19.16
CA GLY A 83 -7.57 -17.53 18.40
C GLY A 83 -7.79 -16.62 17.18
N ILE A 84 -6.74 -15.97 16.68
CA ILE A 84 -6.84 -15.11 15.48
C ILE A 84 -6.94 -15.99 14.23
N GLN A 85 -7.95 -15.73 13.41
CA GLN A 85 -8.23 -16.44 12.16
C GLN A 85 -8.03 -15.50 10.94
N PRO A 86 -7.69 -16.04 9.75
CA PRO A 86 -7.39 -17.44 9.44
C PRO A 86 -5.99 -17.85 9.93
N THR A 87 -5.68 -19.14 9.88
CA THR A 87 -4.36 -19.67 10.20
C THR A 87 -3.30 -19.08 9.28
N LEU A 88 -2.29 -18.45 9.87
CA LEU A 88 -1.13 -17.92 9.16
C LEU A 88 -0.08 -19.01 9.00
N ILE A 89 0.47 -19.19 7.80
CA ILE A 89 1.69 -19.96 7.54
C ILE A 89 2.67 -19.10 6.75
N CYS A 90 3.95 -19.38 6.90
CA CYS A 90 5.02 -18.54 6.37
C CYS A 90 5.82 -19.30 5.33
N ILE A 91 6.11 -18.65 4.20
CA ILE A 91 6.85 -19.25 3.10
C ILE A 91 7.98 -18.32 2.65
N GLN A 92 9.20 -18.83 2.68
CA GLN A 92 10.37 -18.06 2.29
C GLN A 92 10.63 -18.14 0.78
N ARG A 93 11.07 -17.02 0.21
CA ARG A 93 11.65 -16.87 -1.14
C ARG A 93 12.99 -16.14 -1.05
N ASN A 94 13.74 -16.10 -2.15
CA ASN A 94 15.08 -15.49 -2.13
C ASN A 94 15.05 -13.97 -2.26
N ASN A 95 13.99 -13.42 -2.86
CA ASN A 95 13.86 -11.99 -3.11
C ASN A 95 12.38 -11.59 -3.29
N MET A 96 12.12 -10.29 -3.30
CA MET A 96 10.76 -9.75 -3.38
C MET A 96 10.07 -10.07 -4.71
N THR A 97 10.80 -10.14 -5.81
CA THR A 97 10.24 -10.51 -7.13
C THR A 97 9.71 -11.93 -7.12
N GLU A 98 10.45 -12.88 -6.54
CA GLU A 98 9.99 -14.26 -6.35
C GLU A 98 8.76 -14.33 -5.44
N CYS A 99 8.66 -13.50 -4.40
CA CYS A 99 7.45 -13.42 -3.58
C CYS A 99 6.24 -12.94 -4.38
N ILE A 100 6.39 -11.87 -5.18
CA ILE A 100 5.31 -11.35 -6.03
C ILE A 100 4.86 -12.41 -7.04
N ASN A 101 5.81 -13.08 -7.71
CA ASN A 101 5.51 -14.18 -8.64
C ASN A 101 4.82 -15.34 -7.93
N ALA A 102 5.26 -15.71 -6.72
CA ALA A 102 4.62 -16.76 -5.95
C ALA A 102 3.17 -16.42 -5.58
N ILE A 103 2.84 -15.16 -5.32
CA ILE A 103 1.44 -14.74 -5.09
C ILE A 103 0.64 -14.87 -6.39
N GLN A 104 1.21 -14.45 -7.51
CA GLN A 104 0.57 -14.56 -8.83
C GLN A 104 0.28 -16.02 -9.21
N GLU A 105 1.20 -16.93 -8.95
CA GLU A 105 1.10 -18.37 -9.19
C GLU A 105 0.28 -19.12 -8.14
N ASN A 106 -0.31 -18.41 -7.17
CA ASN A 106 -1.06 -19.01 -6.06
C ASN A 106 -0.22 -19.96 -5.18
N ASN A 107 1.10 -19.75 -5.13
CA ASN A 107 2.04 -20.39 -4.20
C ASN A 107 2.18 -19.61 -2.88
N ALA A 108 1.85 -18.31 -2.88
CA ALA A 108 1.74 -17.43 -1.73
C ALA A 108 0.40 -16.68 -1.73
N ASP A 109 0.02 -16.00 -0.65
CA ASP A 109 -1.23 -15.22 -0.59
C ASP A 109 -0.99 -13.73 -0.35
N VAL A 110 0.00 -13.37 0.47
CA VAL A 110 0.22 -11.99 0.91
C VAL A 110 1.70 -11.71 1.17
N VAL A 111 2.14 -10.48 0.93
CA VAL A 111 3.49 -10.00 1.26
C VAL A 111 3.46 -8.51 1.54
N ARG A 112 4.38 -8.03 2.38
CA ARG A 112 4.69 -6.60 2.53
C ARG A 112 5.74 -6.22 1.48
N ILE A 113 5.46 -5.20 0.68
CA ILE A 113 6.38 -4.65 -0.30
C ILE A 113 6.70 -3.19 0.03
N ALA A 114 7.87 -2.72 -0.38
CA ALA A 114 8.17 -1.31 -0.43
C ALA A 114 7.47 -0.64 -1.62
N ALA A 115 7.31 0.69 -1.57
CA ALA A 115 6.58 1.48 -2.56
C ALA A 115 7.10 1.31 -4.00
N ASP A 116 8.40 1.07 -4.16
CA ASP A 116 9.09 0.87 -5.42
C ASP A 116 8.68 -0.44 -6.13
N PHE A 117 8.21 -1.45 -5.40
CA PHE A 117 7.62 -2.66 -5.96
C PHE A 117 6.14 -2.49 -6.30
N GLY A 118 5.50 -1.37 -5.94
CA GLY A 118 4.06 -1.16 -6.11
C GLY A 118 3.58 -1.32 -7.56
N TYR A 119 4.35 -0.82 -8.53
CA TYR A 119 4.01 -0.96 -9.95
C TYR A 119 4.12 -2.41 -10.44
N TYR A 120 5.17 -3.12 -10.01
CA TYR A 120 5.36 -4.53 -10.34
C TYR A 120 4.26 -5.39 -9.74
N ALA A 121 3.90 -5.14 -8.48
CA ALA A 121 2.76 -5.80 -7.84
C ALA A 121 1.46 -5.54 -8.61
N LYS A 122 1.23 -4.31 -9.09
CA LYS A 122 0.06 -3.98 -9.91
C LYS A 122 0.06 -4.74 -11.25
N LEU A 123 1.20 -4.81 -11.94
CA LEU A 123 1.34 -5.58 -13.19
C LEU A 123 1.13 -7.08 -12.97
N ALA A 124 1.54 -7.61 -11.82
CA ALA A 124 1.32 -9.00 -11.41
C ALA A 124 -0.14 -9.27 -10.96
N GLY A 125 -1.06 -8.32 -11.11
CA GLY A 125 -2.46 -8.47 -10.73
C GLY A 125 -2.70 -8.46 -9.22
N LEU A 126 -1.82 -7.80 -8.45
CA LEU A 126 -1.96 -7.63 -7.02
C LEU A 126 -2.63 -6.30 -6.67
N GLU A 127 -3.23 -6.24 -5.49
CA GLU A 127 -3.83 -5.04 -4.92
C GLU A 127 -3.35 -4.81 -3.48
N ALA A 128 -3.34 -3.54 -3.07
CA ALA A 128 -3.07 -3.16 -1.70
C ALA A 128 -4.25 -3.53 -0.80
N ILE A 129 -4.00 -4.30 0.27
CA ILE A 129 -5.03 -4.71 1.23
C ILE A 129 -4.86 -4.03 2.59
N ALA A 130 -3.67 -3.52 2.92
CA ALA A 130 -3.39 -2.78 4.14
C ALA A 130 -2.11 -1.93 3.99
N PHE A 131 -1.97 -0.91 4.82
CA PHE A 131 -0.90 0.07 4.79
C PHE A 131 -0.28 0.24 6.19
N PRO A 132 1.02 -0.06 6.37
CA PRO A 132 1.72 0.32 7.59
C PRO A 132 1.64 1.83 7.82
N LYS A 133 1.11 2.24 8.96
CA LYS A 133 1.08 3.65 9.39
C LYS A 133 2.48 4.07 9.79
N THR A 134 2.92 5.19 9.24
CA THR A 134 4.14 5.87 9.61
C THR A 134 3.82 7.31 9.97
N GLU A 135 4.77 8.01 10.59
CA GLU A 135 4.69 9.46 10.72
C GLU A 135 4.67 10.11 9.34
N LEU A 136 4.10 11.32 9.24
CA LEU A 136 3.97 12.02 7.96
C LEU A 136 5.33 12.27 7.29
N GLU A 137 6.37 12.46 8.10
CA GLU A 137 7.75 12.68 7.67
C GLU A 137 8.40 11.43 7.06
N GLU A 138 7.90 10.23 7.40
CA GLU A 138 8.35 8.96 6.84
C GLU A 138 7.61 8.59 5.54
N LEU A 139 6.65 9.40 5.09
CA LEU A 139 6.00 9.21 3.79
C LEU A 139 6.98 9.51 2.66
N VAL A 140 6.86 8.74 1.58
CA VAL A 140 7.69 8.93 0.39
C VAL A 140 7.08 10.04 -0.45
N HIS A 141 7.81 11.15 -0.56
CA HIS A 141 7.45 12.32 -1.35
C HIS A 141 8.26 12.35 -2.65
N THR A 142 7.58 12.38 -3.80
CA THR A 142 8.25 12.42 -5.11
C THR A 142 8.36 13.86 -5.63
N LEU A 143 9.54 14.23 -6.10
CA LEU A 143 9.87 15.53 -6.66
C LEU A 143 10.27 15.41 -8.13
N LEU A 144 9.92 16.43 -8.92
CA LEU A 144 10.40 16.62 -10.28
C LEU A 144 11.32 17.83 -10.31
N ILE A 145 12.59 17.60 -10.64
CA ILE A 145 13.62 18.62 -10.77
C ILE A 145 13.83 18.89 -12.24
N VAL A 146 13.85 20.15 -12.65
CA VAL A 146 13.95 20.55 -14.04
C VAL A 146 15.03 21.61 -14.25
N ARG A 147 15.66 21.59 -15.43
CA ARG A 147 16.52 22.68 -15.89
C ARG A 147 15.68 23.92 -16.28
N PRO A 148 16.29 25.13 -16.36
CA PRO A 148 15.56 26.38 -16.55
C PRO A 148 14.86 26.49 -17.92
N ASN A 149 15.28 25.69 -18.89
CA ASN A 149 14.66 25.59 -20.21
C ASN A 149 13.29 24.88 -20.18
N ILE A 150 12.93 24.21 -19.09
CA ILE A 150 11.65 23.52 -18.91
C ILE A 150 10.80 24.38 -17.95
N THR A 151 9.86 25.14 -18.53
CA THR A 151 9.01 26.06 -17.76
C THR A 151 7.59 25.55 -17.56
N LYS A 152 7.17 24.59 -18.40
CA LYS A 152 5.85 23.97 -18.34
C LYS A 152 5.96 22.46 -18.50
N ILE A 153 4.95 21.72 -18.02
CA ILE A 153 4.89 20.26 -18.12
C ILE A 153 5.00 19.80 -19.58
N GLU A 154 4.42 20.54 -20.53
CA GLU A 154 4.49 20.21 -21.96
C GLU A 154 5.93 20.22 -22.51
N ASN A 155 6.83 21.00 -21.89
CA ASN A 155 8.23 21.07 -22.32
C ASN A 155 9.01 19.80 -21.98
N LEU A 156 8.49 18.92 -21.12
CA LEU A 156 9.08 17.61 -20.81
C LEU A 156 9.03 16.64 -22.00
N ARG A 157 8.17 16.93 -23.00
CA ARG A 157 8.05 16.07 -24.19
C ARG A 157 9.37 16.01 -24.94
N ARG A 158 9.82 14.77 -25.22
CA ARG A 158 11.09 14.45 -25.92
C ARG A 158 12.35 14.96 -25.19
N GLN A 159 12.26 15.23 -23.88
CA GLN A 159 13.42 15.56 -23.07
C GLN A 159 14.02 14.30 -22.43
N LYS A 160 15.34 14.31 -22.20
CA LYS A 160 16.03 13.24 -21.46
C LYS A 160 15.70 13.37 -19.97
N GLY A 161 15.09 12.34 -19.40
CA GLY A 161 14.75 12.25 -17.97
C GLY A 161 15.68 11.31 -17.21
N CYS A 162 16.00 11.67 -15.98
CA CYS A 162 16.75 10.86 -15.03
C CYS A 162 15.83 10.35 -13.93
N PHE A 163 15.87 9.07 -13.62
CA PHE A 163 15.01 8.46 -12.60
C PHE A 163 15.87 7.70 -11.61
N ASN A 164 15.57 7.83 -10.32
CA ASN A 164 16.25 7.10 -9.26
C ASN A 164 15.97 5.59 -9.36
N ARG A 165 14.75 5.21 -9.70
CA ARG A 165 14.36 3.82 -9.95
C ARG A 165 13.37 3.74 -11.11
N ASN A 166 13.59 2.77 -12.00
CA ASN A 166 12.66 2.52 -13.09
C ASN A 166 11.46 1.72 -12.61
N ARG A 167 10.27 1.97 -13.19
CA ARG A 167 9.03 1.23 -12.92
C ARG A 167 8.68 1.20 -11.42
N SER A 168 8.97 2.28 -10.72
CA SER A 168 8.66 2.49 -9.30
C SER A 168 7.46 3.43 -9.11
N ALA A 169 7.12 3.77 -7.87
CA ALA A 169 6.10 4.78 -7.57
C ALA A 169 6.46 6.15 -8.17
N GLU A 170 7.74 6.52 -8.19
CA GLU A 170 8.25 7.78 -8.75
C GLU A 170 8.03 7.85 -10.26
N TRP A 171 8.37 6.78 -10.98
CA TRP A 171 8.08 6.65 -12.41
C TRP A 171 6.58 6.81 -12.70
N LEU A 172 5.74 6.11 -11.92
CA LEU A 172 4.29 6.24 -12.05
C LEU A 172 3.78 7.66 -11.81
N SER A 173 4.36 8.37 -10.84
CA SER A 173 3.98 9.74 -10.53
C SER A 173 4.31 10.69 -11.68
N PHE A 174 5.46 10.49 -12.32
CA PHE A 174 5.82 11.21 -13.54
C PHE A 174 4.88 10.87 -14.71
N VAL A 175 4.59 9.59 -14.94
CA VAL A 175 3.67 9.15 -16.00
C VAL A 175 2.26 9.74 -15.80
N ASN A 176 1.77 9.81 -14.56
CA ASN A 176 0.45 10.34 -14.24
C ASN A 176 0.31 11.83 -14.59
N ILE A 177 1.34 12.65 -14.34
CA ILE A 177 1.31 14.08 -14.69
C ILE A 177 1.54 14.33 -16.19
N THR A 178 2.24 13.42 -16.87
CA THR A 178 2.58 13.53 -18.30
C THR A 178 1.65 12.76 -19.22
N GLU A 179 0.61 12.11 -18.70
CA GLU A 179 -0.34 11.27 -19.44
C GLU A 179 -0.92 12.00 -20.67
N ASN A 180 -1.30 13.26 -20.50
CA ASN A 180 -1.90 14.07 -21.57
C ASN A 180 -0.91 14.48 -22.67
N LEU A 181 0.39 14.23 -22.49
CA LEU A 181 1.44 14.66 -23.42
C LEU A 181 1.72 13.67 -24.55
N ALA A 182 1.05 12.50 -24.57
CA ALA A 182 1.32 11.42 -25.52
C ALA A 182 2.83 11.23 -25.70
N LEU A 183 3.51 10.96 -24.58
CA LEU A 183 4.94 10.70 -24.60
C LEU A 183 5.18 9.42 -25.40
N GLU A 184 5.91 9.54 -26.51
CA GLU A 184 6.54 8.41 -27.16
C GLU A 184 7.65 7.93 -26.22
N TYR A 185 7.31 6.98 -25.36
CA TYR A 185 8.30 6.23 -24.61
C TYR A 185 8.97 5.28 -25.60
N SER A 186 10.21 5.56 -26.00
CA SER A 186 10.97 4.55 -26.72
C SER A 186 11.42 3.48 -25.73
N GLU A 187 11.38 2.21 -26.15
CA GLU A 187 11.98 1.10 -25.39
C GLU A 187 13.49 1.33 -25.13
N GLU A 188 14.13 2.21 -25.91
CA GLU A 188 15.51 2.70 -25.67
C GLU A 188 15.65 3.55 -24.39
N PHE A 189 14.59 4.22 -23.93
CA PHE A 189 14.52 4.95 -22.66
C PHE A 189 13.96 4.11 -21.50
N GLU A 190 13.54 2.87 -21.76
CA GLU A 190 13.22 1.86 -20.73
C GLU A 190 14.46 1.44 -19.92
N TYR A 191 15.62 1.87 -20.39
CA TYR A 191 16.91 1.79 -19.72
C TYR A 191 17.51 3.19 -19.68
N GLY A 192 17.09 4.02 -18.71
CA GLY A 192 17.68 5.33 -18.50
C GLY A 192 19.21 5.26 -18.50
N LEU A 193 19.83 5.67 -19.62
CA LEU A 193 21.26 5.85 -19.86
C LEU A 193 22.21 4.88 -19.11
N CYS A 194 22.13 3.58 -19.40
CA CYS A 194 23.29 2.69 -19.19
C CYS A 194 24.23 2.80 -20.40
N LYS A 195 25.15 3.77 -20.42
CA LYS A 195 26.29 3.75 -21.34
C LYS A 195 27.52 3.21 -20.59
N SER A 196 27.73 1.90 -20.62
CA SER A 196 29.06 1.33 -20.36
C SER A 196 29.70 0.98 -21.69
N ASN A 197 30.77 1.67 -22.02
CA ASN A 197 31.63 1.35 -23.13
C ASN A 197 32.52 0.19 -22.68
N THR A 198 32.22 -1.05 -23.07
CA THR A 198 33.18 -2.17 -23.28
C THR A 198 32.45 -3.50 -23.49
N THR A 199 32.73 -4.13 -24.62
CA THR A 199 32.71 -5.56 -25.06
C THR A 199 32.26 -6.74 -24.17
N LYS A 200 31.59 -6.57 -23.03
CA LYS A 200 30.91 -7.65 -22.30
C LYS A 200 29.53 -7.15 -21.87
N GLY A 201 28.49 -7.77 -22.41
CA GLY A 201 27.11 -7.35 -22.20
C GLY A 201 26.72 -7.36 -20.73
N THR A 202 26.29 -6.21 -20.24
CA THR A 202 25.64 -6.06 -18.93
C THR A 202 24.23 -5.52 -19.17
N THR A 203 23.23 -6.35 -18.94
CA THR A 203 21.82 -5.95 -18.84
C THR A 203 21.64 -4.96 -17.69
N CYS A 204 20.90 -3.87 -17.90
CA CYS A 204 20.43 -2.97 -16.84
C CYS A 204 19.38 -3.67 -15.97
N SER A 205 19.81 -4.74 -15.31
CA SER A 205 19.04 -5.50 -14.34
C SER A 205 19.06 -4.77 -13.01
N ARG A 206 18.07 -5.05 -12.15
CA ARG A 206 17.95 -4.72 -10.72
C ARG A 206 19.11 -5.26 -9.86
N LEU A 207 20.35 -5.09 -10.29
CA LEU A 207 21.52 -5.48 -9.56
C LEU A 207 22.11 -4.22 -8.94
N SER A 208 22.56 -4.35 -7.70
CA SER A 208 23.31 -3.40 -6.89
C SER A 208 24.58 -2.81 -7.54
N GLU A 209 24.75 -2.98 -8.86
CA GLU A 209 25.83 -2.50 -9.70
C GLU A 209 25.42 -1.33 -10.61
N ASN A 210 24.13 -0.94 -10.67
CA ASN A 210 23.72 0.27 -11.38
C ASN A 210 23.99 1.52 -10.51
N GLN A 211 25.03 2.28 -10.87
CA GLN A 211 25.41 3.53 -10.21
C GLN A 211 24.29 4.60 -10.19
N TYR A 212 23.22 4.40 -10.96
CA TYR A 212 22.08 5.33 -11.05
C TYR A 212 20.80 4.90 -10.31
N ASP A 213 20.83 3.84 -9.49
CA ASP A 213 19.64 3.20 -8.87
C ASP A 213 19.14 3.86 -7.55
N ASP A 214 19.60 5.09 -7.29
CA ASP A 214 19.19 5.92 -6.16
C ASP A 214 19.06 7.41 -6.54
N ASN A 215 18.70 8.24 -5.55
CA ASN A 215 18.52 9.67 -5.77
C ASN A 215 19.81 10.36 -6.24
N GLN A 216 20.97 9.96 -5.70
CA GLN A 216 22.25 10.53 -6.09
C GLN A 216 22.56 10.20 -7.55
N GLY A 217 22.30 8.97 -7.94
CA GLY A 217 22.36 8.49 -9.30
C GLY A 217 21.53 9.33 -10.28
N ALA A 218 20.26 9.57 -9.96
CA ALA A 218 19.40 10.41 -10.78
C ALA A 218 19.93 11.85 -10.90
N LEU A 219 20.49 12.41 -9.82
CA LEU A 219 21.10 13.74 -9.83
C LEU A 219 22.41 13.78 -10.64
N ASP A 220 23.23 12.74 -10.58
CA ASP A 220 24.45 12.62 -11.39
C ASP A 220 24.13 12.53 -12.88
N CYS A 221 23.07 11.81 -13.24
CA CYS A 221 22.52 11.81 -14.59
C CYS A 221 22.09 13.23 -15.02
N LEU A 222 21.42 13.97 -14.13
CA LEU A 222 20.98 15.35 -14.40
C LEU A 222 22.16 16.31 -14.60
N ARG A 223 23.25 16.14 -13.84
CA ARG A 223 24.49 16.93 -13.98
C ARG A 223 25.15 16.72 -15.35
N ARG A 224 25.11 15.50 -15.89
CA ARG A 224 25.77 15.14 -17.13
C ARG A 224 24.94 15.50 -18.37
N ASP A 225 23.80 14.83 -18.54
CA ASP A 225 23.11 14.75 -19.83
C ASP A 225 21.58 14.88 -19.73
N GLY A 226 21.02 14.78 -18.51
CA GLY A 226 19.59 14.89 -18.26
C GLY A 226 19.08 16.33 -18.30
N ASN A 227 17.82 16.50 -18.70
CA ASN A 227 17.12 17.79 -18.68
C ASN A 227 16.14 17.90 -17.49
N PHE A 228 15.73 16.77 -16.93
CA PHE A 228 14.98 16.69 -15.69
C PHE A 228 15.33 15.43 -14.90
N ALA A 229 15.06 15.42 -13.60
CA ALA A 229 15.18 14.25 -12.75
C ALA A 229 13.94 14.04 -11.87
N VAL A 230 13.58 12.79 -11.63
CA VAL A 230 12.52 12.40 -10.69
C VAL A 230 13.15 11.64 -9.54
N ILE A 231 13.00 12.17 -8.33
CA ILE A 231 13.63 11.65 -7.11
C ILE A 231 12.63 11.59 -5.96
N THR A 232 13.01 10.92 -4.87
CA THR A 232 12.32 11.02 -3.59
C THR A 232 12.97 12.07 -2.70
N LYS A 233 12.16 12.79 -1.91
CA LYS A 233 12.67 13.71 -0.90
C LYS A 233 13.43 12.91 0.16
N THR A 234 14.71 13.22 0.33
CA THR A 234 15.55 12.72 1.40
C THR A 234 16.43 13.87 1.89
N ASP A 235 16.70 13.90 3.18
CA ASP A 235 17.55 14.92 3.77
C ASP A 235 19.00 14.72 3.29
N ASN A 236 19.78 15.81 3.22
CA ASN A 236 21.18 15.85 2.79
C ASN A 236 21.44 15.58 1.29
N LEU A 237 20.44 15.71 0.42
CA LEU A 237 20.66 15.72 -1.04
C LEU A 237 21.02 17.13 -1.53
N GLU A 238 22.15 17.23 -2.22
CA GLU A 238 22.58 18.46 -2.88
C GLU A 238 22.10 18.48 -4.33
N LEU A 239 21.20 19.41 -4.64
CA LEU A 239 20.73 19.64 -5.99
C LEU A 239 21.85 20.24 -6.86
N PRO A 240 21.91 19.90 -8.16
CA PRO A 240 22.78 20.58 -9.11
C PRO A 240 22.51 22.08 -9.18
N GLU A 241 23.50 22.87 -9.58
CA GLU A 241 23.30 24.30 -9.85
C GLU A 241 22.31 24.52 -11.00
N ASN A 242 21.60 25.66 -10.97
CA ASN A 242 20.67 26.09 -12.01
C ASN A 242 19.54 25.08 -12.30
N VAL A 243 18.97 24.46 -11.27
CA VAL A 243 17.75 23.64 -11.38
C VAL A 243 16.65 24.23 -10.51
N THR A 244 15.39 23.88 -10.81
CA THR A 244 14.26 24.19 -9.93
C THR A 244 13.32 23.00 -9.82
N ILE A 245 12.42 23.02 -8.84
CA ILE A 245 11.40 21.99 -8.67
C ILE A 245 10.16 22.40 -9.45
N MET A 246 9.65 21.49 -10.28
CA MET A 246 8.36 21.62 -10.94
C MET A 246 7.30 20.85 -10.15
N CYS A 247 6.29 21.57 -9.68
CA CYS A 247 5.19 21.01 -8.92
C CYS A 247 4.21 20.24 -9.82
N ARG A 248 3.38 19.39 -9.21
CA ARG A 248 2.35 18.60 -9.91
C ARG A 248 1.37 19.42 -10.77
N ASN A 249 1.08 20.65 -10.37
CA ASN A 249 0.22 21.60 -11.09
C ASN A 249 0.95 22.36 -12.22
N GLY A 250 2.25 22.10 -12.43
CA GLY A 250 3.09 22.77 -13.42
C GLY A 250 3.74 24.07 -12.97
N SER A 251 3.49 24.56 -11.74
CA SER A 251 4.19 25.73 -11.21
C SER A 251 5.64 25.38 -10.86
N LEU A 252 6.55 26.34 -11.02
CA LEU A 252 7.94 26.23 -10.59
C LEU A 252 8.12 26.82 -9.20
N THR A 253 8.92 26.18 -8.36
CA THR A 253 9.27 26.70 -7.04
C THR A 253 10.26 27.86 -7.16
N GLN A 254 10.17 28.80 -6.21
CA GLN A 254 11.15 29.89 -6.05
C GLN A 254 12.27 29.51 -5.08
N ASN A 255 12.05 28.49 -4.25
CA ASN A 255 13.01 28.00 -3.27
C ASN A 255 14.05 27.09 -3.94
N LEU A 256 15.32 27.23 -3.53
CA LEU A 256 16.46 26.43 -3.99
C LEU A 256 16.62 25.09 -3.25
N GLY A 257 15.71 24.75 -2.34
CA GLY A 257 15.79 23.57 -1.47
C GLY A 257 14.73 22.50 -1.77
N LEU A 258 14.91 21.31 -1.18
CA LEU A 258 13.99 20.17 -1.30
C LEU A 258 12.73 20.29 -0.43
N ASN A 259 12.65 21.33 0.41
CA ASN A 259 11.48 21.56 1.24
C ASN A 259 10.47 22.43 0.47
N VAL A 260 9.40 21.78 0.01
CA VAL A 260 8.32 22.38 -0.77
C VAL A 260 6.97 22.12 -0.10
N ASP A 261 5.96 22.90 -0.49
CA ASP A 261 4.59 22.72 -0.01
C ASP A 261 4.06 21.31 -0.31
N GLU A 262 3.17 20.79 0.54
CA GLU A 262 2.64 19.41 0.44
C GLU A 262 1.93 19.15 -0.90
N ASP A 263 1.36 20.19 -1.51
CA ASP A 263 0.66 20.09 -2.80
C ASP A 263 1.60 20.22 -4.00
N CYS A 264 2.89 20.51 -3.78
CA CYS A 264 3.89 20.59 -4.85
C CYS A 264 4.40 19.21 -5.28
N TYR A 265 4.52 18.25 -4.34
CA TYR A 265 4.99 16.90 -4.65
C TYR A 265 4.20 16.25 -5.79
N LEU A 266 4.87 15.53 -6.69
CA LEU A 266 4.21 14.76 -7.75
C LEU A 266 3.24 13.73 -7.14
N SER A 267 3.71 13.09 -6.06
CA SER A 267 2.94 12.17 -5.24
C SER A 267 3.46 12.13 -3.81
N THR A 268 2.56 11.74 -2.91
CA THR A 268 2.88 11.27 -1.57
C THR A 268 2.38 9.84 -1.47
N THR A 269 3.26 8.91 -1.14
CA THR A 269 2.97 7.47 -1.02
C THR A 269 3.48 6.94 0.31
N PRO A 270 2.83 5.92 0.90
CA PRO A 270 3.42 5.22 2.03
C PRO A 270 4.72 4.54 1.58
N ALA A 271 5.70 4.44 2.48
CA ALA A 271 6.94 3.76 2.18
C ALA A 271 6.74 2.27 1.86
N ASP A 272 5.67 1.69 2.40
CA ASP A 272 5.40 0.27 2.36
C ASP A 272 3.90 -0.01 2.22
N VAL A 273 3.57 -1.17 1.68
CA VAL A 273 2.19 -1.60 1.48
C VAL A 273 2.10 -3.13 1.56
N ILE A 274 1.00 -3.63 2.12
CA ILE A 274 0.71 -5.07 2.15
C ILE A 274 -0.16 -5.37 0.94
N VAL A 275 0.29 -6.28 0.08
CA VAL A 275 -0.39 -6.64 -1.17
C VAL A 275 -0.81 -8.11 -1.17
N ALA A 276 -1.93 -8.38 -1.85
CA ALA A 276 -2.45 -9.71 -2.11
C ALA A 276 -3.03 -9.76 -3.54
N ARG A 277 -3.44 -10.93 -4.02
CA ARG A 277 -4.10 -11.05 -5.34
C ARG A 277 -5.36 -10.18 -5.40
N HIS A 278 -5.53 -9.49 -6.53
CA HIS A 278 -6.71 -8.66 -6.77
C HIS A 278 -7.99 -9.49 -6.76
N ASN A 279 -9.04 -8.99 -6.09
CA ASN A 279 -10.35 -9.64 -5.97
C ASN A 279 -10.32 -11.07 -5.37
N ASP A 280 -9.28 -11.42 -4.60
CA ASP A 280 -9.23 -12.70 -3.91
C ASP A 280 -10.23 -12.73 -2.75
N LYS A 281 -11.03 -13.80 -2.66
CA LYS A 281 -11.99 -14.01 -1.57
C LYS A 281 -11.31 -14.06 -0.19
N LYS A 282 -10.02 -14.41 -0.13
CA LYS A 282 -9.22 -14.39 1.10
C LYS A 282 -8.98 -12.97 1.63
N ASN A 283 -9.06 -11.93 0.80
CA ASN A 283 -8.71 -10.55 1.18
C ASN A 283 -9.56 -10.00 2.31
N ILE A 284 -10.81 -10.45 2.44
CA ILE A 284 -11.68 -10.08 3.56
C ILE A 284 -11.08 -10.57 4.88
N ASN A 285 -10.82 -11.87 4.99
CA ASN A 285 -10.28 -12.49 6.20
C ASN A 285 -8.85 -12.05 6.47
N LEU A 286 -8.04 -11.82 5.44
CA LEU A 286 -6.70 -11.25 5.55
C LEU A 286 -6.73 -9.89 6.25
N LYS A 287 -7.63 -8.99 5.85
CA LYS A 287 -7.77 -7.67 6.48
C LYS A 287 -8.22 -7.77 7.94
N VAL A 288 -9.15 -8.68 8.24
CA VAL A 288 -9.60 -8.94 9.63
C VAL A 288 -8.44 -9.46 10.48
N MET A 289 -7.71 -10.46 10.01
CA MET A 289 -6.53 -11.02 10.69
C MET A 289 -5.46 -9.96 10.96
N LEU A 290 -5.19 -9.10 9.97
CA LEU A 290 -4.26 -7.99 10.10
C LEU A 290 -4.71 -6.96 11.14
N GLY A 291 -6.01 -6.63 11.17
CA GLY A 291 -6.57 -5.72 12.19
C GLY A 291 -6.46 -6.28 13.60
N GLU A 292 -6.81 -7.56 13.80
CA GLU A 292 -6.66 -8.24 15.10
C GLU A 292 -5.19 -8.35 15.53
N ALA A 293 -4.28 -8.62 14.59
CA ALA A 293 -2.86 -8.70 14.87
C ALA A 293 -2.26 -7.32 15.21
N ASP A 294 -2.71 -6.24 14.57
CA ASP A 294 -2.34 -4.86 14.91
C ASP A 294 -2.80 -4.51 16.33
N GLU A 295 -4.06 -4.78 16.68
CA GLU A 295 -4.60 -4.51 18.00
C GLU A 295 -3.89 -5.32 19.11
N ARG A 296 -3.61 -6.60 18.86
CA ARG A 296 -3.04 -7.49 19.88
C ARG A 296 -1.53 -7.43 19.95
N PHE A 297 -0.83 -7.29 18.84
CA PHE A 297 0.63 -7.39 18.76
C PHE A 297 1.30 -6.12 18.23
N GLY A 298 0.57 -5.03 18.04
CA GLY A 298 1.12 -3.76 17.60
C GLY A 298 2.18 -3.18 18.54
N ARG A 299 2.74 -2.04 18.16
CA ARG A 299 3.93 -1.41 18.77
C ARG A 299 3.80 -1.25 20.29
N ASN A 300 2.65 -0.78 20.75
CA ASN A 300 2.37 -0.49 22.16
C ASN A 300 1.62 -1.62 22.89
N SER A 301 1.59 -2.81 22.30
CA SER A 301 0.94 -3.98 22.91
C SER A 301 1.54 -4.32 24.27
N LYS A 302 0.80 -5.02 25.14
CA LYS A 302 1.33 -5.63 26.38
C LYS A 302 1.81 -7.07 26.18
N TYR A 303 1.53 -7.69 25.04
CA TYR A 303 1.94 -9.06 24.76
C TYR A 303 3.46 -9.17 24.57
N PRO A 304 4.09 -10.31 24.91
CA PRO A 304 5.53 -10.50 24.72
C PRO A 304 5.94 -10.41 23.26
N PHE A 305 5.13 -10.97 22.35
CA PHE A 305 5.37 -10.87 20.91
C PHE A 305 4.96 -9.49 20.39
N LYS A 306 5.86 -8.84 19.64
CA LYS A 306 5.61 -7.58 18.92
C LYS A 306 5.67 -7.81 17.41
N LEU A 307 4.63 -7.38 16.71
CA LEU A 307 4.59 -7.35 15.26
C LEU A 307 5.48 -6.21 14.73
N PHE A 308 5.33 -5.01 15.30
CA PHE A 308 6.15 -3.83 15.00
C PHE A 308 7.20 -3.65 16.10
N GLY A 309 8.42 -4.13 15.82
CA GLY A 309 9.50 -4.15 16.79
C GLY A 309 10.57 -5.16 16.42
N GLU A 310 11.63 -5.17 17.21
CA GLU A 310 12.75 -6.09 17.05
C GLU A 310 12.34 -7.53 17.34
N PHE A 311 13.02 -8.46 16.69
CA PHE A 311 12.91 -9.88 16.96
C PHE A 311 14.31 -10.48 16.90
N ASN A 312 14.73 -11.15 17.99
CA ASN A 312 16.10 -11.65 18.15
C ASN A 312 17.17 -10.57 17.87
N ASP A 313 16.98 -9.38 18.45
CA ASP A 313 17.86 -8.20 18.30
C ASP A 313 18.00 -7.68 16.85
N ILE A 314 17.11 -8.11 15.95
CA ILE A 314 17.09 -7.67 14.56
C ILE A 314 15.86 -6.78 14.32
N SER A 315 16.14 -5.57 13.85
CA SER A 315 15.16 -4.56 13.48
C SER A 315 14.56 -4.79 12.09
N ASN A 316 13.36 -4.25 11.87
CA ASN A 316 12.70 -4.12 10.57
C ASN A 316 12.34 -5.43 9.84
N LEU A 317 12.12 -6.51 10.60
CA LEU A 317 11.65 -7.80 10.08
C LEU A 317 10.13 -7.80 9.89
N LEU A 318 9.65 -8.17 8.69
CA LEU A 318 8.25 -8.11 8.22
C LEU A 318 7.69 -6.68 8.11
N PHE A 319 7.82 -5.91 9.20
CA PHE A 319 7.38 -4.54 9.36
C PHE A 319 8.52 -3.69 9.90
N LYS A 320 8.52 -2.39 9.57
CA LYS A 320 9.46 -1.46 10.20
C LYS A 320 9.14 -1.33 11.68
N ASN A 321 10.17 -1.14 12.50
CA ASN A 321 9.98 -0.91 13.93
C ASN A 321 9.26 0.40 14.21
N SER A 322 9.41 1.40 13.32
CA SER A 322 8.71 2.69 13.41
C SER A 322 7.21 2.58 13.15
N THR A 323 6.71 1.46 12.59
CA THR A 323 5.30 1.29 12.24
C THR A 323 4.40 1.51 13.45
N LEU A 324 3.48 2.46 13.34
CA LEU A 324 2.57 2.88 14.39
C LEU A 324 1.30 2.01 14.49
N GLY A 325 1.00 1.28 13.42
CA GLY A 325 -0.18 0.41 13.29
C GLY A 325 -0.46 0.13 11.83
N LEU A 326 -1.63 -0.41 11.52
CA LEU A 326 -2.10 -0.62 10.16
C LEU A 326 -3.30 0.28 9.83
N ASP A 327 -3.37 0.70 8.58
CA ASP A 327 -4.52 1.36 7.97
C ASP A 327 -5.00 0.54 6.76
N PHE A 328 -6.21 0.79 6.28
CA PHE A 328 -6.86 -0.05 5.27
C PHE A 328 -7.37 0.76 4.07
N PRO A 329 -7.58 0.12 2.89
CA PRO A 329 -7.98 0.82 1.66
C PRO A 329 -9.22 1.72 1.75
N ASN A 330 -10.15 1.41 2.66
CA ASN A 330 -11.39 2.16 2.87
C ASN A 330 -11.22 3.37 3.80
N SER A 331 -10.01 3.62 4.29
CA SER A 331 -9.71 4.74 5.18
C SER A 331 -9.84 6.09 4.47
N GLU A 332 -10.30 7.08 5.24
CA GLU A 332 -10.42 8.48 4.79
C GLU A 332 -9.07 9.21 4.71
N ASN A 333 -8.00 8.54 5.13
CA ASN A 333 -6.65 9.06 5.15
C ASN A 333 -6.20 9.59 3.77
N ARG A 334 -5.74 10.85 3.75
CA ARG A 334 -5.40 11.61 2.53
C ARG A 334 -4.32 10.89 1.71
N TRP A 335 -3.27 10.35 2.32
CA TRP A 335 -2.18 9.70 1.58
C TRP A 335 -2.59 8.32 1.03
N ILE A 336 -3.49 7.60 1.69
CA ILE A 336 -4.07 6.35 1.15
C ILE A 336 -4.90 6.64 -0.09
N LYS A 337 -5.72 7.69 -0.06
CA LYS A 337 -6.46 8.14 -1.24
C LYS A 337 -5.52 8.54 -2.37
N LYS A 338 -4.47 9.33 -2.09
CA LYS A 338 -3.43 9.72 -3.07
C LYS A 338 -2.75 8.48 -3.68
N TYR A 339 -2.36 7.50 -2.87
CA TYR A 339 -1.80 6.24 -3.34
C TYR A 339 -2.76 5.46 -4.24
N ARG A 340 -4.02 5.27 -3.83
CA ARG A 340 -5.02 4.56 -4.65
C ARG A 340 -5.21 5.24 -6.01
N HIS A 341 -5.26 6.57 -6.05
CA HIS A 341 -5.36 7.32 -7.31
C HIS A 341 -4.13 7.18 -8.21
N LEU A 342 -2.93 6.96 -7.65
CA LEU A 342 -1.71 6.75 -8.43
C LEU A 342 -1.76 5.45 -9.25
N PHE A 343 -2.38 4.40 -8.71
CA PHE A 343 -2.45 3.06 -9.31
C PHE A 343 -3.79 2.76 -10.03
N GLN A 344 -4.68 3.75 -10.14
CA GLN A 344 -5.91 3.61 -10.92
C GLN A 344 -5.60 3.61 -12.43
N PRO A 345 -6.33 2.81 -13.24
CA PRO A 345 -6.21 2.86 -14.69
C PRO A 345 -6.50 4.28 -15.17
N VAL A 346 -5.54 4.84 -15.89
CA VAL A 346 -5.59 6.26 -16.28
C VAL A 346 -6.77 6.56 -17.22
N ASN A 347 -7.23 5.54 -17.95
CA ASN A 347 -8.43 5.55 -18.78
C ASN A 347 -9.78 5.65 -18.03
N SER A 348 -9.80 5.62 -16.70
CA SER A 348 -11.05 5.82 -15.93
C SER A 348 -11.57 7.26 -16.01
N LYS A 349 -10.70 8.24 -16.30
CA LYS A 349 -11.07 9.66 -16.49
C LYS A 349 -11.83 9.96 -17.78
N LYS A 350 -11.90 9.02 -18.74
CA LYS A 350 -12.62 9.23 -20.01
C LYS A 350 -14.12 8.95 -19.93
N LYS A 351 -14.63 8.32 -18.87
CA LYS A 351 -16.07 7.98 -18.76
C LYS A 351 -16.97 9.12 -18.25
N GLU A 352 -16.41 10.22 -17.76
CA GLU A 352 -17.20 11.34 -17.22
C GLU A 352 -17.41 12.51 -18.19
N LYS A 353 -16.87 12.46 -19.41
CA LYS A 353 -17.04 13.52 -20.43
C LYS A 353 -17.54 13.03 -21.80
N SER A 354 -18.29 11.93 -21.85
CA SER A 354 -19.19 11.66 -22.98
C SER A 354 -20.61 11.50 -22.48
N GLY A 355 -21.25 12.62 -22.16
CA GLY A 355 -22.70 12.68 -22.12
C GLY A 355 -23.26 12.48 -23.52
N VAL A 356 -23.29 11.24 -24.00
CA VAL A 356 -24.27 10.85 -25.02
C VAL A 356 -25.59 10.90 -24.28
N LYS A 357 -26.32 12.01 -24.43
CA LYS A 357 -27.74 12.05 -24.04
C LYS A 357 -28.40 10.90 -24.80
N GLN A 358 -28.77 9.86 -24.07
CA GLN A 358 -29.59 8.79 -24.59
C GLN A 358 -30.91 9.44 -25.02
N MET A 359 -31.07 9.68 -26.33
CA MET A 359 -32.34 10.14 -26.86
C MET A 359 -33.40 9.12 -26.46
N SER A 360 -34.44 9.57 -25.76
CA SER A 360 -35.54 8.70 -25.39
C SER A 360 -36.14 8.08 -26.65
N SER A 361 -36.56 6.81 -26.56
CA SER A 361 -37.19 6.06 -27.66
C SER A 361 -38.37 6.81 -28.31
N LEU A 362 -39.00 7.74 -27.58
CA LEU A 362 -40.09 8.57 -28.07
C LEU A 362 -39.64 9.64 -29.08
N MET A 363 -38.43 10.19 -28.93
CA MET A 363 -37.87 11.16 -29.88
C MET A 363 -37.52 10.52 -31.22
N ILE A 364 -37.04 9.27 -31.21
CA ILE A 364 -36.68 8.54 -32.44
C ILE A 364 -37.94 8.22 -33.25
N LEU A 365 -39.02 7.80 -32.58
CA LEU A 365 -40.31 7.53 -33.23
C LEU A 365 -40.95 8.80 -33.81
N ALA A 366 -40.80 9.95 -33.14
CA ALA A 366 -41.28 11.23 -33.66
C ALA A 366 -40.51 11.69 -34.92
N ILE A 367 -39.20 11.45 -34.98
CA ILE A 367 -38.39 11.77 -36.17
C ILE A 367 -38.77 10.87 -37.34
N ILE A 368 -38.98 9.57 -37.09
CA ILE A 368 -39.40 8.61 -38.12
C ILE A 368 -40.79 8.95 -38.67
N SER A 369 -41.74 9.39 -37.83
CA SER A 369 -43.08 9.76 -38.29
C SER A 369 -43.08 11.04 -39.13
N VAL A 370 -42.24 12.02 -38.79
CA VAL A 370 -42.07 13.26 -39.58
C VAL A 370 -41.43 12.97 -40.94
N ILE A 371 -40.46 12.04 -41.00
CA ILE A 371 -39.83 11.63 -42.27
C ILE A 371 -40.81 10.84 -43.14
N LEU A 372 -41.59 9.93 -42.56
CA LEU A 372 -42.62 9.17 -43.29
C LEU A 372 -43.73 10.07 -43.84
N THR A 373 -44.13 11.11 -43.11
CA THR A 373 -45.13 12.08 -43.59
C THR A 373 -44.60 12.99 -44.69
N TRP A 374 -43.29 13.24 -44.73
CA TRP A 374 -42.65 13.95 -45.84
C TRP A 374 -42.47 13.08 -47.10
N LEU A 375 -42.33 11.77 -46.95
CA LEU A 375 -42.17 10.84 -48.08
C LEU A 375 -43.49 10.44 -48.75
N VAL A 376 -44.63 10.73 -48.13
CA VAL A 376 -45.98 10.38 -48.62
C VAL A 376 -46.72 11.61 -49.19
N LYS A 377 -46.02 12.73 -49.43
CA LYS A 377 -46.61 13.96 -49.98
C LYS A 377 -46.02 14.37 -51.32
#